data_AF-A0A963KEB9-F1
#
_entry.id   AF-A0A963KEB9-F1
#
_cell.length_a   1.000
_cell.length_b   1.000
_cell.length_c   1.000
_cell.angle_alpha   90.00
_cell.angle_beta   90.00
_cell.angle_gamma   90.00
#
_symmetry.space_group_name_H-M   'P 1'
#
loop_
_entity.id
_entity.type
_entity.pdbx_description
1 polymer ?
#
loop_
_entity_poly.entity_id
_entity_poly.type
_entity_poly.pdbx_seq_one_letter_code
_entity_poly.pdbx_strand_id
1 'polypeptide(L)'
;VEKARSRRRDLIQKVHTEVEDAFTKAGMSVRIAGREKSVFSIYRKMILKHLTFAQVTDIYGFRLIVPTLSDCYTALGILHQLYKPVPGRFKDHIAIAKVNGYQSLHTTLVGPSGVNVEFQMRTEAMNLVAESGVAAHWLYKASAPDQATTESLGNQWLQSLLDIQRETGDAAEFWDHVKVDLFPDAVYVFTPRSQIMSLPRGATVVDFAYSIHSDVGDRTVAARINGEQVPLRTELKNGDVVEVVTASISRPNPAWLSFVRTGRARSKIRHHLKTLASAESEVFGKKLLAQALRAEGIEHFPEDETTYQTVWDRLLRFTGNRNRAELLTDIGLGKRIATIVAKRLVSLLAEENGEKPDALLLTRERFTADPSSKQGVVTLDGSENASVHYSTCCRPIPGDPIVGYLGRGEGLVVHTRSCPVAAKLQSKDSERFIDVEWSDEPTRPFETEILVSVINGKGVLARVAAALAAAESDITHIHMGQEAAHDASDLRFIIAVRDRAHLDSALRNLRRTASVLRVQRV
;
A
#
# COMPACT_ATOMS: atom_id res chain seq x y z
N VAL A 1 34.75 10.75 35.98
CA VAL A 1 34.20 9.38 36.15
C VAL A 1 35.04 8.56 37.13
N GLU A 2 36.36 8.42 36.93
CA GLU A 2 37.26 7.63 37.80
C GLU A 2 37.20 7.98 39.30
N LYS A 3 37.18 9.27 39.67
CA LYS A 3 37.00 9.70 41.07
C LYS A 3 35.71 9.18 41.70
N ALA A 4 34.60 9.21 40.95
CA ALA A 4 33.32 8.67 41.41
C ALA A 4 33.33 7.14 41.47
N ARG A 5 34.17 6.48 40.66
CA ARG A 5 34.34 5.04 40.66
C ARG A 5 35.10 4.55 41.90
N SER A 6 36.23 5.18 42.19
CA SER A 6 37.04 4.87 43.38
C SER A 6 36.24 5.04 44.67
N ARG A 7 35.48 6.13 44.81
CA ARG A 7 34.69 6.42 46.02
C ARG A 7 33.55 5.43 46.30
N ARG A 8 33.08 4.69 45.28
CA ARG A 8 31.93 3.77 45.39
C ARG A 8 32.33 2.30 45.41
N ARG A 9 33.63 1.98 45.35
CA ARG A 9 34.15 0.61 45.29
C ARG A 9 33.76 -0.21 46.53
N ASP A 10 33.85 0.38 47.72
CA ASP A 10 33.50 -0.30 48.97
C ASP A 10 32.00 -0.59 49.07
N LEU A 11 31.16 0.32 48.57
CA LEU A 11 29.71 0.13 48.51
C LEU A 11 29.34 -1.01 47.55
N ILE A 12 30.03 -1.10 46.41
CA ILE A 12 29.81 -2.16 45.42
C ILE A 12 30.18 -3.52 46.00
N GLN A 13 31.33 -3.60 46.69
CA GLN A 13 31.75 -4.84 47.32
C GLN A 13 30.74 -5.30 48.37
N LYS A 14 30.22 -4.37 49.17
CA LYS A 14 29.17 -4.67 50.16
C LYS A 14 27.89 -5.20 49.52
N VAL A 15 27.40 -4.56 48.45
CA VAL A 15 26.22 -5.04 47.71
C VAL A 15 26.48 -6.40 47.08
N HIS A 16 27.69 -6.63 46.54
CA HIS A 16 28.06 -7.95 45.99
C HIS A 16 27.94 -9.05 47.04
N THR A 17 28.54 -8.85 48.22
CA THR A 17 28.51 -9.83 49.31
C THR A 17 27.08 -10.06 49.84
N GLU A 18 26.29 -8.99 50.03
CA GLU A 18 24.90 -9.12 50.50
C GLU A 18 24.03 -9.91 49.50
N VAL A 19 24.22 -9.67 48.20
CA VAL A 19 23.50 -10.39 47.14
C VAL A 19 23.95 -11.86 47.10
N GLU A 20 25.26 -12.11 47.14
CA GLU A 20 25.83 -13.47 47.15
C GLU A 20 25.33 -14.30 48.33
N ASP A 21 25.29 -13.71 49.53
CA ASP A 21 24.74 -14.35 50.74
C ASP A 21 23.24 -14.66 50.58
N ALA A 22 22.47 -13.75 49.98
CA ALA A 22 21.03 -13.94 49.76
C ALA A 22 20.75 -15.10 48.78
N PHE A 23 21.52 -15.20 47.69
CA PHE A 23 21.40 -16.30 46.74
C PHE A 23 21.88 -17.64 47.32
N THR A 24 22.93 -17.62 48.14
CA THR A 24 23.43 -18.80 48.85
C THR A 24 22.41 -19.34 49.85
N LYS A 25 21.76 -18.46 50.63
CA LYS A 25 20.67 -18.85 51.55
C LYS A 25 19.45 -19.42 50.83
N ALA A 26 19.17 -18.95 49.62
CA ALA A 26 18.09 -19.46 48.78
C ALA A 26 18.45 -20.76 48.04
N GLY A 27 19.70 -21.24 48.14
CA GLY A 27 20.15 -22.47 47.48
C GLY A 27 20.26 -22.36 45.95
N MET A 28 20.40 -21.15 45.40
CA MET A 28 20.42 -20.91 43.96
C MET A 28 21.84 -20.58 43.47
N SER A 29 22.31 -21.32 42.47
CA SER A 29 23.59 -21.07 41.81
C SER A 29 23.50 -19.86 40.87
N VAL A 30 24.21 -18.80 41.20
CA VAL A 30 24.25 -17.55 40.41
C VAL A 30 25.68 -17.12 40.18
N ARG A 31 26.03 -16.79 38.93
CA ARG A 31 27.27 -16.09 38.63
C ARG A 31 27.02 -14.58 38.61
N ILE A 32 27.52 -13.89 39.64
CA ILE A 32 27.40 -12.43 39.76
C ILE A 32 28.63 -11.79 39.10
N ALA A 33 28.39 -10.89 38.16
CA ALA A 33 29.43 -10.10 37.51
C ALA A 33 29.14 -8.61 37.65
N GLY A 34 30.11 -7.84 38.13
CA GLY A 34 30.03 -6.38 38.15
C GLY A 34 29.99 -5.83 36.73
N ARG A 35 29.03 -4.94 36.45
CA ARG A 35 28.89 -4.26 35.16
C ARG A 35 29.16 -2.77 35.33
N GLU A 36 30.24 -2.31 34.74
CA GLU A 36 30.51 -0.89 34.60
C GLU A 36 29.93 -0.35 33.30
N LYS A 37 29.27 0.82 33.34
CA LYS A 37 28.87 1.49 32.10
C LYS A 37 30.09 2.10 31.39
N SER A 38 30.11 1.93 30.07
CA SER A 38 31.10 2.59 29.21
C SER A 38 30.96 4.11 29.26
N VAL A 39 32.08 4.82 29.09
CA VAL A 39 32.10 6.29 29.14
C VAL A 39 31.16 6.89 28.09
N PHE A 40 31.12 6.32 26.88
CA PHE A 40 30.20 6.72 25.82
C PHE A 40 28.72 6.57 26.22
N SER A 41 28.36 5.47 26.89
CA SER A 41 26.99 5.25 27.36
C SER A 41 26.57 6.27 28.42
N ILE A 42 27.48 6.63 29.32
CA ILE A 42 27.26 7.67 30.34
C ILE A 42 27.04 9.02 29.65
N TYR A 43 27.92 9.40 28.72
CA TYR A 43 27.83 10.64 27.96
C TYR A 43 26.50 10.74 27.17
N ARG A 44 26.16 9.70 26.40
CA ARG A 44 24.93 9.66 25.61
C ARG A 44 23.69 9.82 26.49
N LYS A 45 23.70 9.22 27.69
CA LYS A 45 22.59 9.33 28.64
C LYS A 45 22.46 10.74 29.24
N MET A 46 23.58 11.40 29.53
CA MET A 46 23.58 12.79 29.99
C MET A 46 22.93 13.71 28.96
N ILE A 47 23.25 13.54 27.67
CA ILE A 47 22.66 14.32 26.58
C ILE A 47 21.17 14.00 26.42
N LEU A 48 20.80 12.74 26.21
CA LEU A 48 19.42 12.34 25.90
C LEU A 48 18.42 12.68 27.00
N LYS A 49 18.87 12.75 28.25
CA LYS A 49 17.99 13.04 29.41
C LYS A 49 18.23 14.41 30.03
N HIS A 50 19.10 15.23 29.44
CA HIS A 50 19.51 16.53 29.98
C HIS A 50 19.93 16.45 31.46
N LEU A 51 20.69 15.41 31.82
CA LEU A 51 21.13 15.15 33.20
C LEU A 51 22.57 15.61 33.41
N THR A 52 22.82 16.23 34.56
CA THR A 52 24.20 16.47 35.03
C THR A 52 24.85 15.16 35.48
N PHE A 53 26.19 15.10 35.48
CA PHE A 53 26.90 13.88 35.89
C PHE A 53 26.53 13.41 37.30
N ALA A 54 26.27 14.34 38.23
CA ALA A 54 25.84 14.02 39.60
C ALA A 54 24.50 13.28 39.67
N GLN A 55 23.61 13.49 38.69
CA GLN A 55 22.28 12.86 38.62
C GLN A 55 22.31 11.48 37.94
N VAL A 56 23.46 11.08 37.35
CA VAL A 56 23.63 9.74 36.77
C VAL A 56 23.89 8.75 37.90
N THR A 57 22.81 8.19 38.44
CA THR A 57 22.86 7.25 39.57
C THR A 57 23.24 5.83 39.16
N ASP A 58 23.00 5.45 37.90
CA ASP A 58 23.13 4.09 37.37
C ASP A 58 24.49 3.81 36.72
N ILE A 59 25.58 4.35 37.27
CA ILE A 59 26.94 4.11 36.78
C ILE A 59 27.33 2.62 36.96
N TYR A 60 26.76 2.00 37.99
CA TYR A 60 27.04 0.64 38.43
C TYR A 60 25.80 -0.23 38.33
N GLY A 61 26.01 -1.45 37.86
CA GLY A 61 25.01 -2.49 37.93
C GLY A 61 25.65 -3.86 38.11
N PHE A 62 24.82 -4.84 38.42
CA PHE A 62 25.22 -6.23 38.51
C PHE A 62 24.52 -7.05 37.44
N ARG A 63 25.24 -8.01 36.91
CA ARG A 63 24.73 -9.02 35.99
C ARG A 63 24.70 -10.34 36.72
N LEU A 64 23.51 -10.92 36.82
CA LEU A 64 23.28 -12.24 37.37
C LEU A 64 23.08 -13.19 36.20
N ILE A 65 23.95 -14.18 36.10
CA ILE A 65 23.84 -15.23 35.10
C ILE A 65 23.38 -16.49 35.82
N VAL A 66 22.21 -16.97 35.41
CA VAL A 66 21.51 -18.10 36.03
C VAL A 66 21.33 -19.25 35.03
N PRO A 67 21.06 -20.48 35.49
CA PRO A 67 20.98 -21.63 34.60
C PRO A 67 19.74 -21.60 33.71
N THR A 68 18.55 -21.38 34.29
CA THR A 68 17.27 -21.49 33.58
C THR A 68 16.51 -20.16 33.49
N LEU A 69 15.51 -20.12 32.60
CA LEU A 69 14.62 -18.97 32.46
C LEU A 69 13.77 -18.76 33.72
N SER A 70 13.30 -19.85 34.36
CA SER A 70 12.56 -19.78 35.62
C SER A 70 13.40 -19.15 36.73
N ASP A 71 14.70 -19.49 36.78
CA ASP A 71 15.63 -18.92 37.76
C ASP A 71 15.80 -17.41 37.58
N CYS A 72 15.60 -16.85 36.38
CA CYS A 72 15.65 -15.41 36.18
C CYS A 72 14.56 -14.69 36.99
N TYR A 73 13.34 -15.25 37.01
CA TYR A 73 12.22 -14.66 37.75
C TYR A 73 12.31 -14.96 39.24
N THR A 74 12.80 -16.13 39.64
CA THR A 74 13.08 -16.42 41.04
C THR A 74 14.16 -15.48 41.59
N ALA A 75 15.22 -15.22 40.82
CA ALA A 75 16.24 -14.24 41.16
C ALA A 75 15.69 -12.81 41.29
N LEU A 76 14.69 -12.43 40.48
CA LEU A 76 13.98 -11.16 40.62
C LEU A 76 13.31 -11.05 41.98
N GLY A 77 12.61 -12.12 42.38
CA GLY A 77 11.92 -12.20 43.67
C GLY A 77 12.88 -12.08 44.86
N ILE A 78 14.00 -12.81 44.83
CA ILE A 78 15.03 -12.76 45.88
C ILE A 78 15.59 -11.32 46.00
N LEU A 79 15.90 -10.69 44.87
CA LEU A 79 16.41 -9.32 44.85
C LEU A 79 15.40 -8.29 45.37
N HIS A 80 14.11 -8.44 45.06
CA HIS A 80 13.04 -7.55 45.54
C HIS A 80 12.75 -7.72 47.04
N GLN A 81 13.07 -8.88 47.62
CA GLN A 81 13.04 -9.09 49.07
C GLN A 81 14.23 -8.43 49.76
N LEU A 82 15.40 -8.44 49.13
CA LEU A 82 16.62 -7.84 49.69
C LEU A 82 16.59 -6.30 49.63
N TYR A 83 16.16 -5.73 48.50
CA TYR A 83 16.12 -4.28 48.29
C TYR A 83 14.80 -3.84 47.67
N LYS A 84 14.34 -2.65 48.07
CA LYS A 84 13.10 -2.08 47.55
C LYS A 84 13.24 -1.70 46.06
N PRO A 85 12.33 -2.15 45.18
CA PRO A 85 12.35 -1.78 43.77
C PRO A 85 11.91 -0.33 43.55
N VAL A 86 12.52 0.33 42.58
CA VAL A 86 12.13 1.68 42.15
C VAL A 86 10.94 1.57 41.17
N PRO A 87 9.78 2.19 41.45
CA PRO A 87 8.63 2.14 40.55
C PRO A 87 8.95 2.59 39.12
N GLY A 88 8.40 1.88 38.13
CA GLY A 88 8.60 2.19 36.71
C GLY A 88 10.00 1.90 36.16
N ARG A 89 10.88 1.24 36.93
CA ARG A 89 12.25 0.87 36.52
C ARG A 89 12.46 -0.64 36.34
N PHE A 90 11.37 -1.40 36.24
CA PHE A 90 11.39 -2.81 35.85
C PHE A 90 11.13 -2.95 34.35
N LYS A 91 11.89 -3.79 33.66
CA LYS A 91 11.70 -4.12 32.24
C LYS A 91 11.94 -5.60 32.01
N ASP A 92 10.96 -6.26 31.41
CA ASP A 92 11.05 -7.65 31.04
C ASP A 92 11.42 -7.78 29.56
N HIS A 93 12.72 -7.88 29.27
CA HIS A 93 13.18 -8.17 27.91
C HIS A 93 13.27 -9.67 27.61
N ILE A 94 12.88 -10.55 28.55
CA ILE A 94 12.75 -11.98 28.26
C ILE A 94 11.43 -12.22 27.54
N ALA A 95 10.32 -11.69 28.08
CA ALA A 95 9.01 -11.75 27.46
C ALA A 95 8.92 -10.90 26.17
N ILE A 96 9.56 -9.71 26.18
CA ILE A 96 9.56 -8.78 25.04
C ILE A 96 11.03 -8.50 24.64
N ALA A 97 11.59 -9.39 23.83
CA ALA A 97 12.95 -9.26 23.31
C ALA A 97 13.12 -7.98 22.48
N LYS A 98 14.33 -7.41 22.49
CA LYS A 98 14.65 -6.29 21.60
C LYS A 98 14.89 -6.79 20.18
N VAL A 99 14.79 -5.87 19.20
CA VAL A 99 14.98 -6.15 17.77
C VAL A 99 16.29 -6.87 17.46
N ASN A 100 17.36 -6.58 18.20
CA ASN A 100 18.66 -7.23 18.05
C ASN A 100 18.78 -8.60 18.75
N GLY A 101 17.65 -9.19 19.19
CA GLY A 101 17.62 -10.46 19.91
C GLY A 101 18.05 -10.38 21.38
N TYR A 102 18.27 -9.16 21.93
CA TYR A 102 18.68 -9.00 23.32
C TYR A 102 17.55 -9.39 24.29
N GLN A 103 17.88 -10.31 25.20
CA GLN A 103 16.99 -10.81 26.26
C GLN A 103 17.64 -10.69 27.64
N SER A 104 16.93 -10.10 28.61
CA SER A 104 17.32 -9.99 30.03
C SER A 104 16.21 -9.32 30.85
N LEU A 105 16.05 -9.69 32.12
CA LEU A 105 15.25 -8.93 33.09
C LEU A 105 16.07 -7.79 33.66
N HIS A 106 15.54 -6.56 33.60
CA HIS A 106 16.19 -5.38 34.19
C HIS A 106 15.34 -4.86 35.34
N THR A 107 15.96 -4.64 36.49
CA THR A 107 15.32 -3.96 37.63
C THR A 107 16.28 -2.97 38.25
N THR A 108 15.77 -1.83 38.72
CA THR A 108 16.56 -0.88 39.51
C THR A 108 16.07 -0.92 40.95
N LEU A 109 16.98 -1.18 41.89
CA LEU A 109 16.68 -1.31 43.32
C LEU A 109 17.40 -0.22 44.11
N VAL A 110 16.84 0.15 45.25
CA VAL A 110 17.46 1.10 46.19
C VAL A 110 18.40 0.33 47.12
N GLY A 111 19.70 0.46 46.87
CA GLY A 111 20.74 -0.19 47.66
C GLY A 111 21.12 0.58 48.94
N PRO A 112 22.17 0.13 49.64
CA PRO A 112 22.65 0.75 50.87
C PRO A 112 23.00 2.24 50.64
N SER A 113 22.70 3.08 51.62
CA SER A 113 22.89 4.54 51.56
C SER A 113 22.08 5.27 50.47
N GLY A 114 20.97 4.66 50.01
CA GLY A 114 20.02 5.29 49.09
C GLY A 114 20.49 5.35 47.62
N VAL A 115 21.54 4.60 47.28
CA VAL A 115 22.08 4.57 45.91
C VAL A 115 21.30 3.57 45.07
N ASN A 116 20.82 4.01 43.90
CA ASN A 116 20.13 3.13 42.96
C ASN A 116 21.13 2.20 42.26
N VAL A 117 20.86 0.90 42.30
CA VAL A 117 21.67 -0.15 41.66
C VAL A 117 20.82 -0.86 40.60
N GLU A 118 21.35 -0.97 39.39
CA GLU A 118 20.69 -1.70 38.28
C GLU A 118 21.11 -3.17 38.30
N PHE A 119 20.14 -4.08 38.33
CA PHE A 119 20.36 -5.51 38.24
C PHE A 119 19.84 -6.03 36.90
N GLN A 120 20.64 -6.89 36.27
CA GLN A 120 20.31 -7.56 35.02
C GLN A 120 20.38 -9.06 35.24
N MET A 121 19.29 -9.78 35.01
CA MET A 121 19.26 -11.24 35.10
C MET A 121 19.02 -11.86 33.74
N ARG A 122 19.79 -12.90 33.42
CA ARG A 122 19.70 -13.61 32.14
C ARG A 122 20.32 -14.99 32.25
N THR A 123 19.99 -15.88 31.32
CA THR A 123 20.63 -17.20 31.23
C THR A 123 22.00 -17.11 30.56
N GLU A 124 22.80 -18.19 30.63
CA GLU A 124 24.09 -18.25 29.94
C GLU A 124 23.93 -18.11 28.41
N ALA A 125 22.89 -18.72 27.82
CA ALA A 125 22.56 -18.57 26.41
C ALA A 125 22.21 -17.12 26.04
N MET A 126 21.38 -16.46 26.85
CA MET A 126 21.03 -15.04 26.66
C MET A 126 22.25 -14.12 26.85
N ASN A 127 23.16 -14.48 27.76
CA ASN A 127 24.41 -13.77 27.98
C ASN A 127 25.31 -13.82 26.73
N LEU A 128 25.44 -14.99 26.09
CA LEU A 128 26.22 -15.17 24.87
C LEU A 128 25.68 -14.33 23.71
N VAL A 129 24.36 -14.36 23.47
CA VAL A 129 23.70 -13.56 22.43
C VAL A 129 23.88 -12.07 22.68
N ALA A 130 23.81 -11.63 23.95
CA ALA A 130 23.94 -10.22 24.29
C ALA A 130 25.37 -9.67 24.18
N GLU A 131 26.40 -10.49 24.34
CA GLU A 131 27.81 -10.08 24.20
C GLU A 131 28.31 -10.23 22.75
N SER A 132 27.97 -11.34 22.09
CA SER A 132 28.52 -11.70 20.78
C SER A 132 27.55 -11.42 19.61
N GLY A 133 26.31 -11.02 19.88
CA GLY A 133 25.31 -10.68 18.86
C GLY A 133 25.00 -11.85 17.92
N VAL A 134 24.76 -11.54 16.65
CA VAL A 134 24.42 -12.52 15.59
C VAL A 134 25.52 -13.58 15.40
N ALA A 135 26.78 -13.27 15.74
CA ALA A 135 27.90 -14.22 15.65
C ALA A 135 27.82 -15.36 16.69
N ALA A 136 27.08 -15.18 17.79
CA ALA A 136 26.83 -16.24 18.78
C ALA A 136 26.08 -17.44 18.20
N HIS A 137 25.22 -17.19 17.20
CA HIS A 137 24.32 -18.17 16.62
C HIS A 137 25.05 -19.20 15.73
N TRP A 138 26.25 -18.88 15.24
CA TRP A 138 27.10 -19.81 14.47
C TRP A 138 27.83 -20.81 15.36
N LEU A 139 28.33 -20.38 16.53
CA LEU A 139 29.06 -21.25 17.47
C LEU A 139 28.16 -22.31 18.13
N TYR A 140 26.89 -21.98 18.41
CA TYR A 140 25.97 -22.91 19.07
C TYR A 140 25.43 -24.00 18.12
N LYS A 141 25.31 -23.71 16.82
CA LYS A 141 24.88 -24.68 15.80
C LYS A 141 25.90 -25.80 15.54
N ALA A 142 27.14 -25.67 16.00
CA ALA A 142 28.14 -26.72 15.90
C ALA A 142 27.96 -27.83 16.97
N SER A 143 27.06 -27.67 17.96
CA SER A 143 27.02 -28.58 19.13
C SER A 143 25.64 -29.12 19.53
N ALA A 144 24.52 -28.72 18.92
CA ALA A 144 23.22 -29.35 19.18
C ALA A 144 22.23 -29.19 18.00
N PRO A 145 21.60 -30.28 17.47
CA PRO A 145 20.72 -30.20 16.30
C PRO A 145 19.23 -29.91 16.58
N ASP A 146 18.75 -29.86 17.83
CA ASP A 146 17.31 -29.84 18.12
C ASP A 146 16.91 -28.72 19.08
N GLN A 147 16.42 -27.59 18.55
CA GLN A 147 15.40 -26.74 19.18
C GLN A 147 14.92 -25.66 18.19
N ALA A 148 13.76 -25.90 17.58
CA ALA A 148 13.18 -25.16 16.46
C ALA A 148 12.38 -23.89 16.85
N THR A 149 12.66 -23.23 17.97
CA THR A 149 11.78 -22.16 18.50
C THR A 149 12.37 -20.75 18.54
N THR A 150 13.55 -20.51 17.96
CA THR A 150 14.19 -19.17 17.99
C THR A 150 14.67 -18.70 16.61
N GLU A 151 14.03 -19.15 15.53
CA GLU A 151 14.41 -18.83 14.15
C GLU A 151 13.80 -17.52 13.56
N SER A 152 12.92 -16.80 14.27
CA SER A 152 11.96 -15.94 13.57
C SER A 152 12.37 -14.48 13.30
N LEU A 153 13.13 -13.80 14.18
CA LEU A 153 13.15 -12.32 14.15
C LEU A 153 14.23 -11.72 13.23
N GLY A 154 15.46 -12.26 13.25
CA GLY A 154 16.53 -11.76 12.37
C GLY A 154 16.34 -12.17 10.90
N ASN A 155 15.77 -13.35 10.67
CA ASN A 155 15.51 -13.89 9.35
C ASN A 155 14.33 -13.20 8.66
N GLN A 156 13.27 -12.81 9.37
CA GLN A 156 12.10 -12.17 8.76
C GLN A 156 12.39 -10.80 8.14
N TRP A 157 13.24 -9.98 8.76
CA TRP A 157 13.63 -8.68 8.19
C TRP A 157 14.52 -8.85 6.95
N LEU A 158 15.48 -9.78 6.99
CA LEU A 158 16.30 -10.11 5.82
C LEU A 158 15.47 -10.73 4.69
N GLN A 159 14.52 -11.60 5.02
CA GLN A 159 13.57 -12.17 4.05
C GLN A 159 12.64 -11.10 3.49
N SER A 160 12.13 -10.16 4.29
CA SER A 160 11.31 -9.07 3.77
C SER A 160 12.10 -8.17 2.83
N LEU A 161 13.38 -7.93 3.11
CA LEU A 161 14.27 -7.19 2.21
C LEU A 161 14.55 -7.94 0.91
N LEU A 162 14.76 -9.25 0.96
CA LEU A 162 14.94 -10.11 -0.21
C LEU A 162 13.66 -10.22 -1.05
N ASP A 163 12.49 -10.31 -0.40
CA ASP A 163 11.18 -10.28 -1.05
C ASP A 163 10.96 -8.95 -1.78
N ILE A 164 11.26 -7.82 -1.12
CA ILE A 164 11.19 -6.50 -1.74
C ILE A 164 12.12 -6.45 -2.95
N GLN A 165 13.37 -6.91 -2.84
CA GLN A 165 14.31 -6.93 -3.98
C GLN A 165 13.83 -7.79 -5.15
N ARG A 166 13.18 -8.94 -4.87
CA ARG A 166 12.63 -9.81 -5.92
C ARG A 166 11.45 -9.16 -6.64
N GLU A 167 10.68 -8.32 -5.96
CA GLU A 167 9.45 -7.71 -6.48
C GLU A 167 9.65 -6.31 -7.06
N THR A 168 10.61 -5.55 -6.53
CA THR A 168 10.94 -4.19 -7.01
C THR A 168 12.12 -4.24 -7.97
N GLY A 169 11.85 -4.01 -9.25
CA GLY A 169 12.88 -3.86 -10.28
C GLY A 169 13.54 -2.47 -10.34
N ASP A 170 13.15 -1.54 -9.45
CA ASP A 170 13.66 -0.17 -9.40
C ASP A 170 14.45 0.08 -8.10
N ALA A 171 15.73 0.43 -8.26
CA ALA A 171 16.66 0.65 -7.15
C ALA A 171 16.31 1.89 -6.32
N ALA A 172 15.63 2.89 -6.89
CA ALA A 172 15.23 4.09 -6.15
C ALA A 172 14.11 3.80 -5.15
N GLU A 173 13.12 3.00 -5.54
CA GLU A 173 12.02 2.58 -4.65
C GLU A 173 12.53 1.69 -3.50
N PHE A 174 13.51 0.81 -3.78
CA PHE A 174 14.14 -0.02 -2.75
C PHE A 174 14.73 0.80 -1.61
N TRP A 175 15.49 1.85 -1.92
CA TRP A 175 16.14 2.68 -0.89
C TRP A 175 15.15 3.44 0.00
N ASP A 176 14.05 3.93 -0.58
CA ASP A 176 12.98 4.59 0.19
C ASP A 176 12.29 3.61 1.15
N HIS A 177 12.09 2.35 0.74
CA HIS A 177 11.54 1.31 1.61
C HIS A 177 12.49 0.92 2.74
N VAL A 178 13.76 0.72 2.43
CA VAL A 178 14.82 0.33 3.39
C VAL A 178 15.01 1.39 4.48
N LYS A 179 14.95 2.68 4.12
CA LYS A 179 15.12 3.79 5.06
C LYS A 179 14.04 3.86 6.15
N VAL A 180 12.81 3.46 5.82
CA VAL A 180 11.68 3.41 6.77
C VAL A 180 11.82 2.23 7.74
N ASP A 181 12.30 1.09 7.25
CA ASP A 181 12.40 -0.14 8.05
C ASP A 181 13.65 -0.18 8.96
N LEU A 182 14.70 0.60 8.68
CA LEU A 182 15.95 0.57 9.45
C LEU A 182 15.90 1.30 10.82
N PHE A 183 14.93 2.19 11.07
CA PHE A 183 14.83 2.95 12.33
C PHE A 183 13.42 3.35 12.81
N PRO A 184 12.46 2.45 13.08
CA PRO A 184 11.25 2.83 13.79
C PRO A 184 11.23 2.39 15.26
N ASP A 185 10.68 3.25 16.13
CA ASP A 185 10.02 2.78 17.35
C ASP A 185 8.96 1.74 16.93
N ALA A 186 8.97 0.54 17.51
CA ALA A 186 8.01 -0.51 17.18
C ALA A 186 6.71 -0.35 17.99
N VAL A 187 5.57 -0.60 17.34
CA VAL A 187 4.27 -0.83 17.99
C VAL A 187 3.97 -2.32 18.02
N TYR A 188 3.48 -2.80 19.16
CA TYR A 188 3.13 -4.18 19.41
C TYR A 188 1.61 -4.32 19.45
N VAL A 189 1.08 -5.09 18.52
CA VAL A 189 -0.36 -5.35 18.37
C VAL A 189 -0.64 -6.84 18.52
N PHE A 190 -1.87 -7.15 18.93
CA PHE A 190 -2.33 -8.51 19.17
C PHE A 190 -3.28 -8.96 18.06
N THR A 191 -3.15 -10.20 17.63
CA THR A 191 -4.18 -10.87 16.84
C THR A 191 -5.31 -11.36 17.76
N PRO A 192 -6.51 -11.69 17.23
CA PRO A 192 -7.59 -12.27 18.04
C PRO A 192 -7.22 -13.63 18.67
N ARG A 193 -6.16 -14.27 18.18
CA ARG A 193 -5.58 -15.52 18.72
C ARG A 193 -4.45 -15.26 19.71
N SER A 194 -4.34 -14.05 20.25
CA SER A 194 -3.33 -13.62 21.22
C SER A 194 -1.88 -13.73 20.74
N GLN A 195 -1.64 -13.72 19.42
CA GLN A 195 -0.29 -13.65 18.87
C GLN A 195 0.16 -12.20 18.81
N ILE A 196 1.38 -11.92 19.26
CA ILE A 196 1.97 -10.58 19.25
C ILE A 196 2.68 -10.36 17.93
N MET A 197 2.36 -9.24 17.27
CA MET A 197 3.04 -8.80 16.06
C MET A 197 3.67 -7.42 16.27
N SER A 198 4.90 -7.24 15.80
CA SER A 198 5.59 -5.96 15.82
C SER A 198 5.49 -5.27 14.47
N LEU A 199 5.02 -4.03 14.46
CA LEU A 199 4.92 -3.17 13.29
C LEU A 199 5.65 -1.85 13.54
N PRO A 200 6.07 -1.11 12.50
CA PRO A 200 6.64 0.21 12.67
C PRO A 200 5.60 1.19 13.21
N ARG A 201 6.04 2.18 14.01
CA ARG A 201 5.17 3.25 14.51
C ARG A 201 4.45 3.98 13.38
N GLY A 202 3.14 4.18 13.56
CA GLY A 202 2.27 4.78 12.54
C GLY A 202 1.76 3.78 11.51
N ALA A 203 2.05 2.48 11.65
CA ALA A 203 1.42 1.44 10.85
C ALA A 203 -0.11 1.49 10.99
N THR A 204 -0.79 1.29 9.88
CA THR A 204 -2.25 1.28 9.80
C THR A 204 -2.81 -0.13 9.86
N VAL A 205 -4.14 -0.26 9.93
CA VAL A 205 -4.76 -1.59 9.92
C VAL A 205 -4.47 -2.37 8.63
N VAL A 206 -4.35 -1.67 7.51
CA VAL A 206 -3.98 -2.28 6.21
C VAL A 206 -2.55 -2.83 6.26
N ASP A 207 -1.61 -2.10 6.88
CA ASP A 207 -0.24 -2.59 7.09
C ASP A 207 -0.24 -3.89 7.91
N PHE A 208 -1.08 -3.99 8.95
CA PHE A 208 -1.25 -5.21 9.72
C PHE A 208 -1.80 -6.36 8.89
N ALA A 209 -2.83 -6.13 8.06
CA ALA A 209 -3.38 -7.17 7.19
C ALA A 209 -2.32 -7.76 6.23
N TYR A 210 -1.53 -6.91 5.58
CA TYR A 210 -0.44 -7.33 4.69
C TYR A 210 0.76 -7.96 5.42
N SER A 211 0.92 -7.67 6.72
CA SER A 211 1.94 -8.34 7.55
C SER A 211 1.56 -9.78 7.90
N ILE A 212 0.27 -10.10 7.97
CA ILE A 212 -0.22 -11.47 8.15
C ILE A 212 -0.05 -12.25 6.85
N HIS A 213 -0.66 -11.77 5.76
CA HIS A 213 -0.58 -12.39 4.44
C HIS A 213 -1.05 -11.43 3.34
N SER A 214 -0.49 -11.53 2.14
CA SER A 214 -0.90 -10.71 0.99
C SER A 214 -2.39 -10.89 0.68
N ASP A 215 -2.89 -12.12 0.62
CA ASP A 215 -4.31 -12.41 0.36
C ASP A 215 -5.26 -11.83 1.41
N VAL A 216 -4.82 -11.74 2.67
CA VAL A 216 -5.63 -11.11 3.74
C VAL A 216 -5.68 -9.61 3.51
N GLY A 217 -4.54 -8.98 3.18
CA GLY A 217 -4.47 -7.58 2.78
C GLY A 217 -5.33 -7.27 1.56
N ASP A 218 -5.19 -8.04 0.48
CA ASP A 218 -5.92 -7.84 -0.78
C ASP A 218 -7.43 -7.96 -0.60
N ARG A 219 -7.87 -8.84 0.29
CA ARG A 219 -9.29 -9.11 0.57
C ARG A 219 -9.86 -8.27 1.72
N THR A 220 -9.10 -7.33 2.27
CA THR A 220 -9.54 -6.53 3.43
C THR A 220 -10.72 -5.63 3.05
N VAL A 221 -11.80 -5.68 3.83
CA VAL A 221 -12.99 -4.81 3.67
C VAL A 221 -13.16 -3.88 4.84
N ALA A 222 -13.06 -4.43 6.05
CA ALA A 222 -13.26 -3.69 7.29
C ALA A 222 -12.29 -4.19 8.36
N ALA A 223 -12.16 -3.43 9.43
CA ALA A 223 -11.36 -3.83 10.57
C ALA A 223 -12.05 -3.49 11.88
N ARG A 224 -11.73 -4.27 12.91
CA ARG A 224 -12.11 -3.99 14.29
C ARG A 224 -10.87 -3.89 15.16
N ILE A 225 -10.87 -2.92 16.05
CA ILE A 225 -9.85 -2.78 17.09
C ILE A 225 -10.57 -2.90 18.43
N ASN A 226 -10.14 -3.85 19.27
CA ASN A 226 -10.74 -4.13 20.58
C ASN A 226 -12.26 -4.38 20.52
N GLY A 227 -12.74 -4.96 19.42
CA GLY A 227 -14.16 -5.26 19.19
C GLY A 227 -14.97 -4.15 18.49
N GLU A 228 -14.44 -2.94 18.36
CA GLU A 228 -15.14 -1.81 17.71
C GLU A 228 -14.70 -1.65 16.25
N GLN A 229 -15.65 -1.37 15.34
CA GLN A 229 -15.32 -1.09 13.93
C GLN A 229 -14.59 0.24 13.79
N VAL A 230 -13.48 0.21 13.06
CA VAL A 230 -12.64 1.39 12.79
C VAL A 230 -12.38 1.57 11.30
N PRO A 231 -12.11 2.81 10.84
CA PRO A 231 -11.64 3.05 9.48
C PRO A 231 -10.29 2.35 9.20
N LEU A 232 -10.08 1.87 7.98
CA LEU A 232 -8.84 1.20 7.57
C LEU A 232 -7.57 2.07 7.69
N ARG A 233 -7.73 3.40 7.61
CA ARG A 233 -6.66 4.41 7.78
C ARG A 233 -6.21 4.63 9.23
N THR A 234 -6.84 3.97 10.19
CA THR A 234 -6.54 4.16 11.62
C THR A 234 -5.14 3.64 11.92
N GLU A 235 -4.33 4.46 12.61
CA GLU A 235 -3.00 4.08 13.07
C GLU A 235 -3.09 3.21 14.33
N LEU A 236 -2.29 2.15 14.36
CA LEU A 236 -2.26 1.16 15.43
C LEU A 236 -1.45 1.62 16.63
N LYS A 237 -1.90 1.25 17.84
CA LYS A 237 -1.23 1.57 19.11
C LYS A 237 -0.77 0.30 19.82
N ASN A 238 0.16 0.49 20.76
CA ASN A 238 0.61 -0.60 21.63
C ASN A 238 -0.57 -1.17 22.44
N GLY A 239 -0.77 -2.48 22.36
CA GLY A 239 -1.82 -3.16 23.11
C GLY A 239 -3.13 -3.39 22.36
N ASP A 240 -3.27 -2.86 21.15
CA ASP A 240 -4.48 -3.03 20.36
C ASP A 240 -4.66 -4.49 19.89
N VAL A 241 -5.87 -5.03 20.06
CA VAL A 241 -6.29 -6.30 19.46
C VAL A 241 -6.96 -6.00 18.13
N VAL A 242 -6.32 -6.41 17.02
CA VAL A 242 -6.77 -6.07 15.67
C VAL A 242 -7.39 -7.30 15.00
N GLU A 243 -8.64 -7.17 14.57
CA GLU A 243 -9.37 -8.16 13.77
C GLU A 243 -9.61 -7.58 12.37
N VAL A 244 -9.19 -8.33 11.34
CA VAL A 244 -9.38 -7.94 9.93
C VAL A 244 -10.54 -8.74 9.35
N VAL A 245 -11.52 -8.05 8.79
CA VAL A 245 -12.67 -8.65 8.10
C VAL A 245 -12.38 -8.69 6.61
N THR A 246 -12.38 -9.90 6.04
CA THR A 246 -12.07 -10.13 4.63
C THR A 246 -13.29 -10.59 3.83
N ALA A 247 -13.32 -10.28 2.53
CA ALA A 247 -14.33 -10.78 1.61
C ALA A 247 -13.69 -11.25 0.29
N SER A 248 -14.28 -12.26 -0.34
CA SER A 248 -13.75 -12.88 -1.57
C SER A 248 -13.69 -11.94 -2.78
N ILE A 249 -14.60 -10.97 -2.85
CA ILE A 249 -14.75 -10.02 -3.97
C ILE A 249 -13.94 -8.72 -3.73
N SER A 250 -13.42 -8.52 -2.51
CA SER A 250 -12.69 -7.28 -2.18
C SER A 250 -11.40 -7.16 -2.97
N ARG A 251 -11.07 -5.91 -3.34
CA ARG A 251 -9.85 -5.56 -4.06
C ARG A 251 -9.17 -4.35 -3.40
N PRO A 252 -7.82 -4.25 -3.47
CA PRO A 252 -7.11 -3.08 -2.98
C PRO A 252 -7.60 -1.80 -3.66
N ASN A 253 -7.83 -0.75 -2.87
CA ASN A 253 -8.14 0.57 -3.41
C ASN A 253 -6.83 1.36 -3.60
N PRO A 254 -6.58 1.99 -4.77
CA PRO A 254 -5.43 2.87 -4.98
C PRO A 254 -5.26 3.94 -3.89
N ALA A 255 -6.34 4.42 -3.30
CA ALA A 255 -6.33 5.39 -2.19
C ALA A 255 -5.54 4.89 -0.96
N TRP A 256 -5.40 3.57 -0.77
CA TRP A 256 -4.62 3.00 0.33
C TRP A 256 -3.15 3.40 0.28
N LEU A 257 -2.59 3.62 -0.92
CA LEU A 257 -1.20 4.06 -1.09
C LEU A 257 -0.91 5.44 -0.45
N SER A 258 -1.95 6.22 -0.14
CA SER A 258 -1.79 7.52 0.53
C SER A 258 -1.50 7.42 2.03
N PHE A 259 -1.96 6.35 2.70
CA PHE A 259 -1.87 6.22 4.16
C PHE A 259 -1.09 4.98 4.64
N VAL A 260 -0.92 3.96 3.81
CA VAL A 260 -0.11 2.76 4.12
C VAL A 260 1.36 3.15 4.28
N ARG A 261 1.96 2.72 5.40
CA ARG A 261 3.32 3.13 5.79
C ARG A 261 4.40 2.11 5.45
N THR A 262 4.11 0.81 5.56
CA THR A 262 5.13 -0.23 5.40
C THR A 262 5.53 -0.41 3.95
N GLY A 263 6.83 -0.62 3.69
CA GLY A 263 7.32 -0.88 2.33
C GLY A 263 6.70 -2.13 1.71
N ARG A 264 6.54 -3.19 2.53
CA ARG A 264 5.90 -4.44 2.13
C ARG A 264 4.47 -4.24 1.62
N ALA A 265 3.59 -3.59 2.40
CA ALA A 265 2.21 -3.38 1.98
C ALA A 265 2.10 -2.50 0.74
N ARG A 266 2.91 -1.42 0.65
CA ARG A 266 2.95 -0.55 -0.54
C ARG A 266 3.37 -1.33 -1.79
N SER A 267 4.41 -2.16 -1.70
CA SER A 267 4.87 -2.99 -2.81
C SER A 267 3.78 -3.95 -3.28
N LYS A 268 3.15 -4.69 -2.35
CA LYS A 268 2.09 -5.65 -2.65
C LYS A 268 0.86 -5.00 -3.29
N ILE A 269 0.39 -3.88 -2.75
CA ILE A 269 -0.74 -3.13 -3.30
C ILE A 269 -0.43 -2.66 -4.72
N ARG A 270 0.75 -2.07 -4.95
CA ARG A 270 1.15 -1.63 -6.29
C ARG A 270 1.25 -2.79 -7.27
N HIS A 271 1.85 -3.89 -6.85
CA HIS A 271 1.96 -5.09 -7.68
C HIS A 271 0.56 -5.59 -8.08
N HIS A 272 -0.35 -5.75 -7.12
CA HIS A 272 -1.72 -6.20 -7.38
C HIS A 272 -2.46 -5.27 -8.35
N LEU A 273 -2.40 -3.96 -8.12
CA LEU A 273 -3.02 -2.96 -9.00
C LEU A 273 -2.42 -3.00 -10.41
N LYS A 274 -1.10 -3.18 -10.53
CA LYS A 274 -0.40 -3.32 -11.82
C LYS A 274 -0.81 -4.59 -12.56
N THR A 275 -0.92 -5.72 -11.85
CA THR A 275 -1.36 -7.00 -12.44
C THR A 275 -2.79 -6.91 -12.95
N LEU A 276 -3.71 -6.34 -12.16
CA LEU A 276 -5.09 -6.10 -12.58
C LEU A 276 -5.15 -5.19 -13.82
N ALA A 277 -4.44 -4.06 -13.78
CA ALA A 277 -4.38 -3.13 -14.90
C ALA A 277 -3.81 -3.79 -16.17
N SER A 278 -2.81 -4.66 -16.04
CA SER A 278 -2.25 -5.41 -17.16
C SER A 278 -3.24 -6.40 -17.75
N ALA A 279 -3.99 -7.15 -16.92
CA ALA A 279 -4.98 -8.12 -17.39
C ALA A 279 -6.16 -7.42 -18.10
N GLU A 280 -6.65 -6.31 -17.57
CA GLU A 280 -7.67 -5.49 -18.23
C GLU A 280 -7.16 -4.92 -19.57
N SER A 281 -5.90 -4.46 -19.59
CA SER A 281 -5.26 -3.93 -20.81
C SER A 281 -5.02 -4.99 -21.87
N GLU A 282 -4.73 -6.22 -21.48
CA GLU A 282 -4.62 -7.35 -22.41
C GLU A 282 -5.95 -7.63 -23.11
N VAL A 283 -7.05 -7.71 -22.34
CA VAL A 283 -8.40 -7.92 -22.87
C VAL A 283 -8.80 -6.78 -23.81
N PHE A 284 -8.56 -5.53 -23.41
CA PHE A 284 -8.86 -4.37 -24.23
C PHE A 284 -7.99 -4.32 -25.49
N GLY A 285 -6.70 -4.63 -25.38
CA GLY A 285 -5.78 -4.73 -26.52
C GLY A 285 -6.20 -5.82 -27.52
N LYS A 286 -6.73 -6.94 -27.04
CA LYS A 286 -7.34 -7.98 -27.90
C LYS A 286 -8.56 -7.44 -28.65
N LYS A 287 -9.46 -6.70 -28.00
CA LYS A 287 -10.61 -6.04 -28.66
C LYS A 287 -10.13 -5.10 -29.77
N LEU A 288 -9.16 -4.22 -29.47
CA LEU A 288 -8.58 -3.27 -30.43
C LEU A 288 -7.93 -3.97 -31.64
N LEU A 289 -7.13 -5.01 -31.39
CA LEU A 289 -6.45 -5.75 -32.46
C LEU A 289 -7.44 -6.55 -33.30
N ALA A 290 -8.44 -7.20 -32.69
CA ALA A 290 -9.48 -7.93 -33.40
C ALA A 290 -10.27 -7.01 -34.35
N GLN A 291 -10.60 -5.82 -33.88
CA GLN A 291 -11.26 -4.82 -34.70
C GLN A 291 -10.41 -4.31 -35.85
N ALA A 292 -9.13 -4.03 -35.59
CA ALA A 292 -8.19 -3.64 -36.63
C ALA A 292 -8.00 -4.76 -37.67
N LEU A 293 -8.01 -6.04 -37.27
CA LEU A 293 -7.96 -7.18 -38.19
C LEU A 293 -9.23 -7.29 -39.04
N ARG A 294 -10.42 -7.08 -38.46
CA ARG A 294 -11.67 -7.04 -39.23
C ARG A 294 -11.67 -5.96 -40.30
N ALA A 295 -11.17 -4.77 -39.98
CA ALA A 295 -11.02 -3.68 -40.94
C ALA A 295 -10.04 -4.03 -42.09
N GLU A 296 -9.12 -4.96 -41.87
CA GLU A 296 -8.19 -5.49 -42.88
C GLU A 296 -8.71 -6.80 -43.52
N GLY A 297 -9.96 -7.19 -43.28
CA GLY A 297 -10.63 -8.32 -43.93
C GLY A 297 -10.43 -9.68 -43.27
N ILE A 298 -9.92 -9.75 -42.04
CA ILE A 298 -9.79 -10.99 -41.27
C ILE A 298 -10.86 -11.03 -40.17
N GLU A 299 -11.82 -11.96 -40.29
CA GLU A 299 -12.95 -12.06 -39.35
C GLU A 299 -12.59 -12.70 -38.02
N HIS A 300 -11.73 -13.73 -38.07
CA HIS A 300 -11.37 -14.58 -36.94
C HIS A 300 -10.05 -14.10 -36.33
N PHE A 301 -10.04 -13.93 -35.01
CA PHE A 301 -8.80 -13.67 -34.30
C PHE A 301 -7.97 -14.97 -34.28
N PRO A 302 -6.68 -14.95 -34.67
CA PRO A 302 -5.85 -16.16 -34.68
C PRO A 302 -5.48 -16.57 -33.25
N GLU A 303 -6.36 -17.34 -32.62
CA GLU A 303 -6.23 -17.77 -31.22
C GLU A 303 -5.41 -19.04 -31.04
N ASP A 304 -5.48 -19.97 -32.00
CA ASP A 304 -4.84 -21.28 -31.93
C ASP A 304 -3.31 -21.19 -31.92
N GLU A 305 -2.72 -21.44 -30.75
CA GLU A 305 -1.27 -21.34 -30.55
C GLU A 305 -0.46 -22.31 -31.42
N THR A 306 -1.01 -23.48 -31.76
CA THR A 306 -0.31 -24.49 -32.58
C THR A 306 -0.26 -24.13 -34.05
N THR A 307 -1.35 -23.56 -34.59
CA THR A 307 -1.49 -23.23 -36.02
C THR A 307 -0.78 -21.92 -36.37
N TYR A 308 -0.78 -20.96 -35.46
CA TYR A 308 -0.27 -19.61 -35.70
C TYR A 308 1.04 -19.30 -34.96
N GLN A 309 1.72 -20.31 -34.40
CA GLN A 309 2.93 -20.12 -33.59
C GLN A 309 4.02 -19.33 -34.33
N THR A 310 4.32 -19.73 -35.57
CA THR A 310 5.36 -19.10 -36.41
C THR A 310 5.03 -17.65 -36.76
N VAL A 311 3.75 -17.36 -36.99
CA VAL A 311 3.22 -16.01 -37.26
C VAL A 311 3.39 -15.13 -36.01
N TRP A 312 2.96 -15.63 -34.84
CA TRP A 312 3.09 -14.91 -33.57
C TRP A 312 4.56 -14.69 -33.19
N ASP A 313 5.44 -15.67 -33.35
CA ASP A 313 6.87 -15.53 -33.05
C ASP A 313 7.53 -14.43 -33.90
N ARG A 314 7.21 -14.38 -35.20
CA ARG A 314 7.71 -13.31 -36.09
C ARG A 314 7.14 -11.95 -35.72
N LEU A 315 5.85 -11.89 -35.34
CA LEU A 315 5.21 -10.66 -34.91
C LEU A 315 5.84 -10.12 -33.62
N LEU A 316 6.07 -11.00 -32.64
CA LEU A 316 6.69 -10.65 -31.36
C LEU A 316 8.13 -10.15 -31.52
N ARG A 317 8.91 -10.72 -32.45
CA ARG A 317 10.24 -10.21 -32.81
C ARG A 317 10.18 -8.82 -33.43
N PHE A 318 9.19 -8.57 -34.29
CA PHE A 318 8.98 -7.25 -34.90
C PHE A 318 8.59 -6.19 -33.87
N THR A 319 7.72 -6.53 -32.92
CA THR A 319 7.26 -5.59 -31.89
C THR A 319 8.20 -5.51 -30.68
N GLY A 320 9.14 -6.46 -30.54
CA GLY A 320 10.08 -6.54 -29.42
C GLY A 320 9.45 -7.01 -28.11
N ASN A 321 8.30 -7.69 -28.16
CA ASN A 321 7.60 -8.20 -26.99
C ASN A 321 8.00 -9.66 -26.70
N ARG A 322 7.93 -10.07 -25.43
CA ARG A 322 8.37 -11.41 -24.98
C ARG A 322 7.30 -12.47 -25.21
N ASN A 323 6.03 -12.08 -25.10
CA ASN A 323 4.90 -12.97 -25.30
C ASN A 323 3.68 -12.20 -25.87
N ARG A 324 2.67 -12.96 -26.32
CA ARG A 324 1.43 -12.42 -26.87
C ARG A 324 0.68 -11.52 -25.88
N ALA A 325 0.61 -11.92 -24.61
CA ALA A 325 -0.06 -11.14 -23.57
C ALA A 325 0.54 -9.73 -23.43
N GLU A 326 1.87 -9.61 -23.40
CA GLU A 326 2.59 -8.32 -23.31
C GLU A 326 2.35 -7.44 -24.54
N LEU A 327 2.32 -8.02 -25.75
CA LEU A 327 1.96 -7.30 -26.97
C LEU A 327 0.54 -6.75 -26.89
N LEU A 328 -0.43 -7.56 -26.45
CA LEU A 328 -1.81 -7.14 -26.29
C LEU A 328 -1.93 -6.04 -25.24
N THR A 329 -1.25 -6.16 -24.09
CA THR A 329 -1.17 -5.11 -23.08
C THR A 329 -0.59 -3.81 -23.64
N ASP A 330 0.48 -3.88 -24.44
CA ASP A 330 1.11 -2.71 -25.06
C ASP A 330 0.19 -2.02 -26.08
N ILE A 331 -0.65 -2.78 -26.77
CA ILE A 331 -1.70 -2.25 -27.65
C ILE A 331 -2.78 -1.58 -26.82
N GLY A 332 -3.27 -2.23 -25.76
CA GLY A 332 -4.30 -1.69 -24.86
C GLY A 332 -3.87 -0.39 -24.16
N LEU A 333 -2.59 -0.28 -23.80
CA LEU A 333 -2.00 0.94 -23.22
C LEU A 333 -1.64 2.00 -24.26
N GLY A 334 -1.71 1.70 -25.56
CA GLY A 334 -1.41 2.64 -26.64
C GLY A 334 0.07 2.86 -26.96
N LYS A 335 0.96 2.01 -26.42
CA LYS A 335 2.38 1.99 -26.78
C LYS A 335 2.58 1.51 -28.22
N ARG A 336 1.72 0.59 -28.67
CA ARG A 336 1.67 0.08 -30.06
C ARG A 336 0.31 0.40 -30.66
N ILE A 337 0.30 0.77 -31.94
CA ILE A 337 -0.95 1.08 -32.67
C ILE A 337 -1.50 -0.21 -33.26
N ALA A 338 -2.74 -0.56 -32.91
CA ALA A 338 -3.38 -1.81 -33.33
C ALA A 338 -3.41 -2.01 -34.85
N THR A 339 -3.65 -0.96 -35.63
CA THR A 339 -3.71 -1.03 -37.11
C THR A 339 -2.37 -1.38 -37.76
N ILE A 340 -1.26 -0.88 -37.21
CA ILE A 340 0.08 -1.22 -37.71
C ILE A 340 0.37 -2.69 -37.44
N VAL A 341 0.03 -3.17 -36.24
CA VAL A 341 0.20 -4.57 -35.85
C VAL A 341 -0.71 -5.47 -36.69
N ALA A 342 -1.97 -5.09 -36.91
CA ALA A 342 -2.94 -5.82 -37.73
C ALA A 342 -2.44 -5.97 -39.17
N LYS A 343 -2.03 -4.89 -39.84
CA LYS A 343 -1.47 -4.96 -41.21
C LYS A 343 -0.28 -5.90 -41.32
N ARG A 344 0.61 -5.86 -40.33
CA ARG A 344 1.76 -6.77 -40.29
C ARG A 344 1.32 -8.22 -40.07
N LEU A 345 0.36 -8.45 -39.19
CA LEU A 345 -0.22 -9.76 -38.92
C LEU A 345 -0.91 -10.35 -40.17
N VAL A 346 -1.71 -9.56 -40.90
CA VAL A 346 -2.33 -9.97 -42.16
C VAL A 346 -1.28 -10.36 -43.21
N SER A 347 -0.20 -9.59 -43.35
CA SER A 347 0.92 -9.95 -44.25
C SER A 347 1.53 -11.30 -43.90
N LEU A 348 1.75 -11.57 -42.61
CA LEU A 348 2.34 -12.82 -42.15
C LEU A 348 1.38 -14.01 -42.30
N LEU A 349 0.08 -13.81 -42.05
CA LEU A 349 -0.96 -14.83 -42.26
C LEU A 349 -1.05 -15.22 -43.74
N ALA A 350 -0.94 -14.26 -44.65
CA ALA A 350 -0.93 -14.51 -46.09
C ALA A 350 0.35 -15.26 -46.54
N GLU A 351 1.51 -14.96 -45.94
CA GLU A 351 2.80 -15.58 -46.26
C GLU A 351 2.90 -17.03 -45.74
N GLU A 352 2.48 -17.29 -44.51
CA GLU A 352 2.73 -18.57 -43.82
C GLU A 352 1.54 -19.54 -43.90
N ASN A 353 0.30 -19.03 -43.83
CA ASN A 353 -0.91 -19.84 -43.74
C ASN A 353 -1.79 -19.72 -45.00
N GLY A 354 -1.45 -18.82 -45.93
CA GLY A 354 -2.22 -18.59 -47.15
C GLY A 354 -3.58 -17.94 -46.93
N GLU A 355 -3.86 -17.44 -45.72
CA GLU A 355 -5.10 -16.75 -45.38
C GLU A 355 -5.12 -15.38 -46.05
N LYS A 356 -6.16 -15.12 -46.86
CA LYS A 356 -6.33 -13.86 -47.57
C LYS A 356 -7.47 -13.05 -46.97
N PRO A 357 -7.38 -11.71 -47.00
CA PRO A 357 -8.49 -10.84 -46.62
C PRO A 357 -9.77 -11.18 -47.38
N ASP A 358 -10.89 -11.27 -46.68
CA ASP A 358 -12.21 -11.36 -47.30
C ASP A 358 -12.58 -10.00 -47.91
N ALA A 359 -12.73 -9.99 -49.24
CA ALA A 359 -13.11 -8.82 -50.01
C ALA A 359 -14.51 -8.27 -49.65
N LEU A 360 -15.44 -9.13 -49.21
CA LEU A 360 -16.78 -8.71 -48.81
C LEU A 360 -16.74 -7.95 -47.48
N LEU A 361 -15.97 -8.42 -46.50
CA LEU A 361 -15.76 -7.74 -45.23
C LEU A 361 -15.08 -6.39 -45.41
N LEU A 362 -14.01 -6.34 -46.21
CA LEU A 362 -13.31 -5.09 -46.55
C LEU A 362 -14.25 -4.04 -47.15
N THR A 363 -15.19 -4.48 -48.00
CA THR A 363 -16.16 -3.61 -48.64
C THR A 363 -17.18 -3.10 -47.63
N ARG A 364 -17.73 -3.99 -46.79
CA ARG A 364 -18.72 -3.63 -45.77
C ARG A 364 -18.18 -2.63 -44.76
N GLU A 365 -17.00 -2.88 -44.20
CA GLU A 365 -16.37 -2.00 -43.20
C GLU A 365 -16.04 -0.61 -43.77
N ARG A 366 -15.68 -0.52 -45.06
CA ARG A 366 -15.46 0.78 -45.75
C ARG A 366 -16.75 1.57 -46.00
N PHE A 367 -17.89 0.90 -46.14
CA PHE A 367 -19.18 1.56 -46.36
C PHE A 367 -19.86 1.98 -45.05
N THR A 368 -19.55 1.32 -43.93
CA THR A 368 -20.08 1.67 -42.60
C THR A 368 -19.22 2.68 -41.85
N ALA A 369 -17.95 2.88 -42.23
CA ALA A 369 -17.05 3.87 -41.65
C ALA A 369 -17.22 5.26 -42.31
N ASP A 370 -17.18 6.33 -41.50
CA ASP A 370 -17.07 7.73 -41.97
C ASP A 370 -15.77 7.85 -42.80
N PRO A 371 -15.71 8.55 -43.96
CA PRO A 371 -14.50 8.59 -44.81
C PRO A 371 -13.25 9.14 -44.10
N SER A 372 -13.43 9.81 -42.96
CA SER A 372 -12.34 10.29 -42.09
C SER A 372 -11.75 9.22 -41.19
N SER A 373 -12.42 8.09 -40.97
CA SER A 373 -11.95 7.05 -40.05
C SER A 373 -11.45 5.82 -40.79
N LYS A 374 -10.16 5.52 -40.53
CA LYS A 374 -9.45 4.37 -41.10
C LYS A 374 -9.42 3.18 -40.12
N GLN A 375 -10.24 3.24 -39.08
CA GLN A 375 -10.21 2.33 -37.93
C GLN A 375 -11.64 1.93 -37.60
N GLY A 376 -11.87 0.64 -37.34
CA GLY A 376 -13.21 0.18 -36.92
C GLY A 376 -13.64 0.85 -35.61
N VAL A 377 -14.95 0.97 -35.42
CA VAL A 377 -15.59 1.64 -34.26
C VAL A 377 -15.56 0.79 -32.98
N VAL A 378 -14.81 1.22 -31.95
CA VAL A 378 -14.73 0.50 -30.67
C VAL A 378 -15.92 0.85 -29.78
N THR A 379 -16.68 -0.14 -29.33
CA THR A 379 -17.79 0.08 -28.36
C THR A 379 -17.28 0.07 -26.92
N LEU A 380 -17.78 1.01 -26.12
CA LEU A 380 -17.40 1.23 -24.72
C LEU A 380 -18.61 1.09 -23.81
N ASP A 381 -18.54 0.18 -22.83
CA ASP A 381 -19.61 -0.09 -21.85
C ASP A 381 -19.32 0.46 -20.44
N GLY A 382 -18.08 0.93 -20.22
CA GLY A 382 -17.64 1.50 -18.95
C GLY A 382 -16.95 0.51 -18.00
N SER A 383 -16.80 -0.75 -18.40
CA SER A 383 -16.12 -1.80 -17.62
C SER A 383 -14.58 -1.71 -17.70
N GLU A 384 -14.03 -0.99 -18.68
CA GLU A 384 -12.61 -0.97 -19.03
C GLU A 384 -11.75 0.02 -18.20
N ASN A 385 -11.80 -0.07 -16.86
CA ASN A 385 -11.27 0.94 -15.94
C ASN A 385 -9.77 1.27 -16.04
N ALA A 386 -8.88 0.31 -16.29
CA ALA A 386 -7.45 0.59 -16.32
C ALA A 386 -6.93 1.11 -17.67
N SER A 387 -7.64 0.81 -18.77
CA SER A 387 -7.17 1.10 -20.13
C SER A 387 -7.97 2.21 -20.81
N VAL A 388 -9.18 2.50 -20.32
CA VAL A 388 -10.05 3.54 -20.86
C VAL A 388 -10.30 4.61 -19.81
N HIS A 389 -9.83 5.82 -20.09
CA HIS A 389 -9.95 6.98 -19.23
C HIS A 389 -10.93 7.99 -19.82
N TYR A 390 -12.03 8.27 -19.13
CA TYR A 390 -12.96 9.33 -19.53
C TYR A 390 -12.40 10.67 -19.10
N SER A 391 -12.18 11.58 -20.05
CA SER A 391 -11.46 12.83 -19.77
C SER A 391 -12.23 13.75 -18.82
N THR A 392 -11.52 14.33 -17.86
CA THR A 392 -12.08 15.29 -16.90
C THR A 392 -12.39 16.65 -17.52
N CYS A 393 -11.86 16.93 -18.72
CA CYS A 393 -12.03 18.21 -19.40
C CYS A 393 -13.42 18.41 -20.03
N CYS A 394 -14.07 17.33 -20.47
CA CYS A 394 -15.41 17.39 -21.07
C CYS A 394 -16.40 16.38 -20.48
N ARG A 395 -15.93 15.46 -19.63
CA ARG A 395 -16.75 14.49 -18.86
C ARG A 395 -17.86 13.87 -19.72
N PRO A 396 -17.48 13.06 -20.74
CA PRO A 396 -18.43 12.47 -21.67
C PRO A 396 -19.37 11.47 -20.94
N ILE A 397 -20.65 11.46 -21.33
CA ILE A 397 -21.65 10.53 -20.78
C ILE A 397 -22.32 9.74 -21.93
N PRO A 398 -22.93 8.57 -21.64
CA PRO A 398 -23.67 7.82 -22.64
C PRO A 398 -24.71 8.66 -23.38
N GLY A 399 -24.64 8.62 -24.71
CA GLY A 399 -25.44 9.43 -25.64
C GLY A 399 -24.74 10.69 -26.18
N ASP A 400 -23.54 11.03 -25.70
CA ASP A 400 -22.71 12.06 -26.35
C ASP A 400 -21.92 11.50 -27.54
N PRO A 401 -21.71 12.29 -28.61
CA PRO A 401 -20.77 11.93 -29.66
C PRO A 401 -19.34 11.97 -29.07
N ILE A 402 -18.67 10.82 -29.06
CA ILE A 402 -17.36 10.64 -28.45
C ILE A 402 -16.29 10.32 -29.50
N VAL A 403 -15.04 10.62 -29.15
CA VAL A 403 -13.83 10.28 -29.90
C VAL A 403 -12.76 9.79 -28.93
N GLY A 404 -11.97 8.79 -29.34
CA GLY A 404 -10.94 8.18 -28.51
C GLY A 404 -9.56 8.63 -28.96
N TYR A 405 -8.74 9.13 -28.03
CA TYR A 405 -7.33 9.42 -28.28
C TYR A 405 -6.46 8.36 -27.61
N LEU A 406 -5.66 7.63 -28.38
CA LEU A 406 -4.76 6.60 -27.86
C LEU A 406 -3.45 7.22 -27.38
N GLY A 407 -3.35 7.43 -26.06
CA GLY A 407 -2.18 7.97 -25.38
C GLY A 407 -0.94 7.08 -25.50
N ARG A 408 0.24 7.65 -25.28
CA ARG A 408 1.53 6.92 -25.39
C ARG A 408 1.85 6.16 -24.10
N GLY A 409 1.01 5.21 -23.73
CA GLY A 409 1.12 4.44 -22.47
C GLY A 409 0.05 4.77 -21.43
N GLU A 410 -0.80 5.76 -21.69
CA GLU A 410 -1.91 6.16 -20.81
C GLU A 410 -3.23 5.42 -21.15
N GLY A 411 -3.23 4.59 -22.20
CA GLY A 411 -4.43 3.95 -22.71
C GLY A 411 -5.28 4.87 -23.60
N LEU A 412 -6.55 4.51 -23.75
CA LEU A 412 -7.53 5.25 -24.53
C LEU A 412 -8.15 6.36 -23.68
N VAL A 413 -7.97 7.62 -24.08
CA VAL A 413 -8.60 8.77 -23.44
C VAL A 413 -9.82 9.20 -24.25
N VAL A 414 -11.00 9.15 -23.63
CA VAL A 414 -12.27 9.45 -24.28
C VAL A 414 -12.64 10.91 -24.10
N HIS A 415 -12.93 11.58 -25.21
CA HIS A 415 -13.39 12.95 -25.27
C HIS A 415 -14.72 13.06 -25.99
N THR A 416 -15.46 14.14 -25.77
CA THR A 416 -16.57 14.51 -26.66
C THR A 416 -16.00 15.04 -27.99
N ARG A 417 -16.69 14.81 -29.10
CA ARG A 417 -16.26 15.23 -30.44
C ARG A 417 -16.08 16.76 -30.56
N SER A 418 -16.79 17.53 -29.73
CA SER A 418 -16.69 19.00 -29.64
C SER A 418 -15.64 19.49 -28.65
N CYS A 419 -14.86 18.61 -28.01
CA CYS A 419 -13.90 19.00 -26.99
C CYS A 419 -12.73 19.81 -27.60
N PRO A 420 -12.41 21.01 -27.07
CA PRO A 420 -11.32 21.84 -27.60
C PRO A 420 -9.93 21.20 -27.39
N VAL A 421 -9.77 20.39 -26.34
CA VAL A 421 -8.53 19.64 -26.10
C VAL A 421 -8.38 18.53 -27.14
N ALA A 422 -9.46 17.80 -27.43
CA ALA A 422 -9.47 16.78 -28.46
C ALA A 422 -9.15 17.37 -29.84
N ALA A 423 -9.76 18.49 -30.20
CA ALA A 423 -9.49 19.18 -31.47
C ALA A 423 -8.01 19.57 -31.63
N LYS A 424 -7.37 20.06 -30.56
CA LYS A 424 -5.94 20.36 -30.55
C LYS A 424 -5.09 19.11 -30.70
N LEU A 425 -5.44 18.02 -30.02
CA LEU A 425 -4.72 16.75 -30.13
C LEU A 425 -4.87 16.15 -31.54
N GLN A 426 -6.06 16.23 -32.14
CA GLN A 426 -6.34 15.73 -33.48
C GLN A 426 -5.51 16.45 -34.55
N SER A 427 -5.27 17.75 -34.37
CA SER A 427 -4.40 18.52 -35.27
C SER A 427 -2.91 18.11 -35.22
N LYS A 428 -2.47 17.51 -34.11
CA LYS A 428 -1.07 17.12 -33.89
C LYS A 428 -0.82 15.65 -34.22
N ASP A 429 -1.66 14.77 -33.66
CA ASP A 429 -1.47 13.31 -33.68
C ASP A 429 -2.76 12.62 -34.19
N SER A 430 -3.24 12.98 -35.39
CA SER A 430 -4.48 12.44 -35.96
C SER A 430 -4.49 10.91 -36.10
N GLU A 431 -3.32 10.30 -36.32
CA GLU A 431 -3.17 8.85 -36.51
C GLU A 431 -3.49 8.03 -35.26
N ARG A 432 -3.50 8.67 -34.09
CA ARG A 432 -3.81 8.06 -32.78
C ARG A 432 -5.27 8.20 -32.36
N PHE A 433 -6.08 8.87 -33.17
CA PHE A 433 -7.52 8.93 -32.94
C PHE A 433 -8.19 7.67 -33.46
N ILE A 434 -9.02 7.08 -32.61
CA ILE A 434 -9.86 5.92 -32.89
C ILE A 434 -11.32 6.38 -32.76
N ASP A 435 -12.17 5.93 -33.67
CA ASP A 435 -13.61 6.11 -33.53
C ASP A 435 -14.15 5.19 -32.45
N VAL A 436 -14.93 5.77 -31.53
CA VAL A 436 -15.46 5.06 -30.37
C VAL A 436 -16.95 5.36 -30.25
N GLU A 437 -17.72 4.38 -29.83
CA GLU A 437 -19.17 4.50 -29.61
C GLU A 437 -19.55 3.96 -28.23
N TRP A 438 -20.69 4.42 -27.73
CA TRP A 438 -21.25 3.89 -26.48
C TRP A 438 -21.93 2.55 -26.73
N SER A 439 -21.79 1.62 -25.79
CA SER A 439 -22.65 0.45 -25.70
C SER A 439 -24.09 0.86 -25.40
N ASP A 440 -25.05 0.07 -25.88
CA ASP A 440 -26.47 0.22 -25.55
C ASP A 440 -26.77 -0.04 -24.06
N GLU A 441 -25.91 -0.81 -23.39
CA GLU A 441 -26.03 -1.17 -21.97
C GLU A 441 -24.82 -0.67 -21.16
N PRO A 442 -24.84 0.58 -20.64
CA PRO A 442 -23.79 1.08 -19.78
C PRO A 442 -23.82 0.37 -18.41
N THR A 443 -22.65 -0.03 -17.93
CA THR A 443 -22.50 -0.86 -16.72
C THR A 443 -22.43 -0.06 -15.40
N ARG A 444 -22.27 1.27 -15.49
CA ARG A 444 -22.10 2.16 -14.33
C ARG A 444 -22.59 3.59 -14.61
N PRO A 445 -22.83 4.41 -13.58
CA PRO A 445 -23.03 5.84 -13.76
C PRO A 445 -21.72 6.56 -14.11
N PHE A 446 -21.83 7.66 -14.84
CA PHE A 446 -20.72 8.50 -15.31
C PHE A 446 -20.82 9.89 -14.71
N GLU A 447 -19.67 10.47 -14.36
CA GLU A 447 -19.61 11.80 -13.81
C GLU A 447 -19.78 12.86 -14.90
N THR A 448 -20.58 13.90 -14.60
CA THR A 448 -20.71 15.09 -15.44
C THR A 448 -20.72 16.35 -14.59
N GLU A 449 -20.23 17.46 -15.12
CA GLU A 449 -20.17 18.74 -14.43
C GLU A 449 -21.32 19.64 -14.88
N ILE A 450 -22.05 20.18 -13.91
CA ILE A 450 -23.11 21.16 -14.13
C ILE A 450 -22.78 22.45 -13.39
N LEU A 451 -23.09 23.57 -14.05
CA LEU A 451 -23.05 24.91 -13.48
C LEU A 451 -24.48 25.36 -13.17
N VAL A 452 -24.74 25.63 -11.91
CA VAL A 452 -26.04 26.08 -11.39
C VAL A 452 -25.86 27.50 -10.85
N SER A 453 -26.43 28.48 -11.56
CA SER A 453 -26.51 29.87 -11.07
C SER A 453 -27.77 30.01 -10.23
N VAL A 454 -27.61 30.40 -8.98
CA VAL A 454 -28.69 30.52 -8.01
C VAL A 454 -28.79 31.93 -7.44
N ILE A 455 -29.99 32.35 -7.04
CA ILE A 455 -30.17 33.56 -6.22
C ILE A 455 -29.66 33.25 -4.82
N ASN A 456 -28.75 34.08 -4.31
CA ASN A 456 -28.15 33.91 -2.99
C ASN A 456 -29.24 34.05 -1.91
N GLY A 457 -29.28 33.09 -0.99
CA GLY A 457 -30.32 33.02 0.03
C GLY A 457 -30.14 31.85 0.97
N LYS A 458 -30.82 31.90 2.12
CA LYS A 458 -30.74 30.83 3.11
C LYS A 458 -31.31 29.52 2.54
N GLY A 459 -30.59 28.42 2.75
CA GLY A 459 -31.03 27.07 2.36
C GLY A 459 -31.10 26.79 0.85
N VAL A 460 -30.46 27.60 0.00
CA VAL A 460 -30.45 27.38 -1.45
C VAL A 460 -29.69 26.11 -1.81
N LEU A 461 -28.52 25.87 -1.21
CA LEU A 461 -27.74 24.65 -1.43
C LEU A 461 -28.55 23.39 -1.07
N ALA A 462 -29.27 23.41 0.05
CA ALA A 462 -30.11 22.30 0.48
C ALA A 462 -31.24 22.01 -0.51
N ARG A 463 -31.87 23.04 -1.08
CA ARG A 463 -32.91 22.89 -2.10
C ARG A 463 -32.37 22.33 -3.42
N VAL A 464 -31.20 22.79 -3.86
CA VAL A 464 -30.53 22.27 -5.06
C VAL A 464 -30.12 20.80 -4.85
N ALA A 465 -29.54 20.46 -3.70
CA ALA A 465 -29.19 19.09 -3.36
C ALA A 465 -30.42 18.16 -3.28
N ALA A 466 -31.51 18.63 -2.70
CA ALA A 466 -32.78 17.89 -2.64
C ALA A 466 -33.37 17.64 -4.04
N ALA A 467 -33.28 18.62 -4.95
CA ALA A 467 -33.75 18.47 -6.33
C ALA A 467 -32.90 17.46 -7.13
N LEU A 468 -31.58 17.40 -6.89
CA LEU A 468 -30.68 16.41 -7.47
C LEU A 468 -30.94 15.00 -6.91
N ALA A 469 -31.11 14.88 -5.59
CA ALA A 469 -31.46 13.63 -4.95
C ALA A 469 -32.81 13.08 -5.43
N ALA A 470 -33.82 13.95 -5.60
CA ALA A 470 -35.12 13.58 -6.16
C ALA A 470 -35.04 13.15 -7.64
N ALA A 471 -33.97 13.52 -8.35
CA ALA A 471 -33.69 13.04 -9.68
C ALA A 471 -32.86 11.74 -9.71
N GLU A 472 -32.59 11.12 -8.56
CA GLU A 472 -31.73 9.92 -8.42
C GLU A 472 -30.30 10.13 -8.96
N SER A 473 -29.78 11.35 -8.83
CA SER A 473 -28.41 11.70 -9.22
C SER A 473 -27.53 11.91 -7.98
N ASP A 474 -26.46 11.13 -7.85
CA ASP A 474 -25.50 11.27 -6.75
C ASP A 474 -24.59 12.48 -6.96
N ILE A 475 -24.32 13.22 -5.88
CA ILE A 475 -23.39 14.36 -5.90
C ILE A 475 -22.02 13.89 -5.45
N THR A 476 -21.04 13.88 -6.35
CA THR A 476 -19.67 13.42 -6.03
C THR A 476 -18.80 14.56 -5.50
N HIS A 477 -18.94 15.76 -6.06
CA HIS A 477 -18.19 16.93 -5.61
C HIS A 477 -19.02 18.21 -5.77
N ILE A 478 -18.79 19.15 -4.84
CA ILE A 478 -19.37 20.49 -4.89
C ILE A 478 -18.22 21.50 -4.84
N HIS A 479 -18.18 22.39 -5.81
CA HIS A 479 -17.30 23.55 -5.80
C HIS A 479 -18.16 24.81 -5.75
N MET A 480 -17.99 25.57 -4.68
CA MET A 480 -18.56 26.90 -4.54
C MET A 480 -17.47 27.90 -4.91
N GLY A 481 -17.72 28.74 -5.92
CA GLY A 481 -16.79 29.80 -6.27
C GLY A 481 -16.61 30.81 -5.13
N GLN A 482 -15.57 31.64 -5.20
CA GLN A 482 -15.44 32.77 -4.30
C GLN A 482 -16.58 33.77 -4.58
N GLU A 483 -17.24 34.19 -3.50
CA GLU A 483 -18.34 35.14 -3.46
C GLU A 483 -18.03 36.38 -4.29
N ALA A 484 -18.67 36.54 -5.45
CA ALA A 484 -18.85 37.87 -6.02
C ALA A 484 -19.93 38.57 -5.19
N ALA A 485 -19.76 39.87 -4.92
CA ALA A 485 -20.63 40.70 -4.10
C ALA A 485 -22.01 41.00 -4.72
N HIS A 486 -22.64 40.00 -5.34
CA HIS A 486 -23.92 40.10 -6.04
C HIS A 486 -24.93 39.07 -5.51
N ASP A 487 -26.22 39.36 -5.69
CA ASP A 487 -27.36 38.53 -5.29
C ASP A 487 -27.44 37.15 -6.00
N ALA A 488 -26.44 36.79 -6.81
CA ALA A 488 -26.36 35.52 -7.52
C ALA A 488 -25.03 34.81 -7.22
N SER A 489 -25.10 33.50 -7.00
CA SER A 489 -23.95 32.64 -6.75
C SER A 489 -23.91 31.50 -7.75
N ASP A 490 -22.71 31.20 -8.24
CA ASP A 490 -22.47 30.07 -9.14
C ASP A 490 -21.96 28.86 -8.36
N LEU A 491 -22.71 27.76 -8.46
CA LEU A 491 -22.40 26.49 -7.84
C LEU A 491 -22.04 25.48 -8.93
N ARG A 492 -20.87 24.86 -8.81
CA ARG A 492 -20.45 23.77 -9.68
C ARG A 492 -20.66 22.45 -8.96
N PHE A 493 -21.43 21.56 -9.58
CA PHE A 493 -21.65 20.21 -9.08
C PHE A 493 -21.06 19.22 -10.06
N ILE A 494 -20.33 18.25 -9.53
CA ILE A 494 -20.04 17.01 -10.25
C ILE A 494 -21.09 16.00 -9.77
N ILE A 495 -21.91 15.53 -10.72
CA ILE A 495 -22.99 14.58 -10.47
C ILE A 495 -22.76 13.29 -11.26
N ALA A 496 -23.16 12.16 -10.69
CA ALA A 496 -23.13 10.87 -11.37
C ALA A 496 -24.48 10.60 -12.03
N VAL A 497 -24.50 10.45 -13.36
CA VAL A 497 -25.70 10.21 -14.17
C VAL A 497 -25.54 8.95 -15.02
N ARG A 498 -26.66 8.36 -15.43
CA ARG A 498 -26.66 7.10 -16.21
C ARG A 498 -26.42 7.37 -17.68
N ASP A 499 -27.19 8.30 -18.23
CA ASP A 499 -27.18 8.69 -19.63
C ASP A 499 -27.61 10.16 -19.76
N ARG A 500 -27.63 10.63 -21.01
CA ARG A 500 -28.11 11.97 -21.34
C ARG A 500 -29.57 12.22 -20.97
N ALA A 501 -30.45 11.22 -21.04
CA ALA A 501 -31.87 11.37 -20.70
C ALA A 501 -32.07 11.59 -19.20
N HIS A 502 -31.28 10.89 -18.37
CA HIS A 502 -31.21 11.05 -16.93
C HIS A 502 -30.69 12.45 -16.57
N LEU A 503 -29.60 12.91 -17.22
CA LEU A 503 -29.12 14.28 -17.05
C LEU A 503 -30.20 15.32 -17.39
N ASP A 504 -30.89 15.17 -18.51
CA ASP A 504 -31.96 16.09 -18.91
C ASP A 504 -33.12 16.10 -17.90
N SER A 505 -33.42 14.96 -17.27
CA SER A 505 -34.37 14.89 -16.16
C SER A 505 -33.90 15.70 -14.95
N ALA A 506 -32.64 15.51 -14.53
CA ALA A 506 -32.04 16.25 -13.42
C ALA A 506 -32.01 17.77 -13.67
N LEU A 507 -31.61 18.19 -14.87
CA LEU A 507 -31.59 19.60 -15.28
C LEU A 507 -33.01 20.21 -15.27
N ARG A 508 -34.03 19.47 -15.72
CA ARG A 508 -35.43 19.93 -15.67
C ARG A 508 -35.92 20.11 -14.24
N ASN A 509 -35.59 19.18 -13.33
CA ASN A 509 -35.95 19.29 -11.92
C ASN A 509 -35.27 20.49 -11.24
N LEU A 510 -34.00 20.73 -11.56
CA LEU A 510 -33.28 21.91 -11.07
C LEU A 510 -33.91 23.21 -11.54
N ARG A 511 -34.28 23.33 -12.82
CA ARG A 511 -34.94 24.53 -13.37
C ARG A 511 -36.31 24.84 -12.74
N ARG A 512 -36.99 23.83 -12.18
CA ARG A 512 -38.26 24.02 -11.46
C ARG A 512 -38.07 24.61 -10.06
N THR A 513 -36.84 24.62 -9.54
CA THR A 513 -36.55 25.16 -8.21
C THR A 513 -36.48 26.68 -8.29
N ALA A 514 -37.34 27.38 -7.54
CA ALA A 514 -37.48 28.85 -7.62
C ALA A 514 -36.18 29.64 -7.36
N SER A 515 -35.19 29.05 -6.68
CA SER A 515 -33.89 29.70 -6.43
C SER A 515 -32.87 29.53 -7.55
N VAL A 516 -33.18 28.74 -8.58
CA VAL A 516 -32.28 28.48 -9.70
C VAL A 516 -32.59 29.42 -10.85
N LEU A 517 -31.61 30.25 -11.23
CA LEU A 517 -31.71 31.17 -12.36
C LEU A 517 -31.36 30.48 -13.68
N ARG A 518 -30.27 29.70 -13.67
CA ARG A 518 -29.73 29.05 -14.87
C ARG A 518 -29.06 27.75 -14.49
N VAL A 519 -29.23 26.75 -15.36
CA VAL A 519 -28.53 25.46 -15.27
C VAL A 519 -28.02 25.09 -16.64
N GLN A 520 -26.73 24.78 -16.72
CA GLN A 520 -26.10 24.27 -17.92
C GLN A 520 -25.04 23.21 -17.58
N ARG A 521 -24.85 22.26 -18.48
CA ARG A 521 -23.68 21.38 -18.48
C ARG A 521 -22.45 22.17 -18.90
N VAL A 522 -21.31 21.93 -18.26
CA VAL A 522 -20.02 22.59 -18.56
C VAL A 522 -19.37 22.00 -19.80
#